data_AF-A0A1X7VLL1-F1
#
_entry.id   AF-A0A1X7VLL1-F1
#
_cell.length_a   1.000
_cell.length_b   1.000
_cell.length_c   1.000
_cell.angle_alpha   90.00
_cell.angle_beta   90.00
_cell.angle_gamma   90.00
#
_symmetry.space_group_name_H-M   'P 1'
#
loop_
_entity.id
_entity.type
_entity.pdbx_description
1 polymer ?
#
loop_
_entity_poly.entity_id
_entity_poly.type
_entity_poly.pdbx_seq_one_letter_code
_entity_poly.pdbx_strand_id
1 'polypeptide(L)'
;MVCIDLQRGDPLYGVVKWIGPVPDYPAGAIAGLELERTLRDGTDGTWRGRRFFTCPPGKGFFCPVTALKQDTRYMDEGQVPAHLRQDIDNPLAKYAPVTEEIDTVGSPDLFKLYIGNARGIQGHHNSCYLDSTVFGLFALSDSFDDLLLEEPTEEVGRKVKYYLWKGIVNPLRKYGLARYESIMDLRDSLEEFGRMKGPKTDEKDPEEFLNLLFKEVLHIPPFLTI
;
A
#
# COMPACT_ATOMS: atom_id res chain seq x y z
N MET A 1 -12.73 0.88 -2.75
CA MET A 1 -12.77 -0.44 -3.40
C MET A 1 -13.98 -1.20 -2.86
N VAL A 2 -14.60 -2.07 -3.66
CA VAL A 2 -15.80 -2.82 -3.25
C VAL A 2 -15.62 -4.30 -3.46
N CYS A 3 -16.34 -5.11 -2.70
CA CYS A 3 -16.42 -6.54 -2.88
C CYS A 3 -17.88 -7.01 -3.07
N ILE A 4 -18.03 -8.17 -3.71
CA ILE A 4 -19.31 -8.87 -3.88
C ILE A 4 -19.10 -10.32 -3.47
N ASP A 5 -19.91 -10.79 -2.52
CA ASP A 5 -19.93 -12.20 -2.14
C ASP A 5 -20.64 -13.04 -3.20
N LEU A 6 -19.98 -14.12 -3.63
CA LEU A 6 -20.59 -15.10 -4.51
C LEU A 6 -21.26 -16.20 -3.67
N GLN A 7 -22.36 -16.76 -4.18
CA GLN A 7 -23.00 -17.91 -3.51
C GLN A 7 -22.08 -19.14 -3.45
N ARG A 8 -21.10 -19.24 -4.36
CA ARG A 8 -20.05 -20.25 -4.36
C ARG A 8 -18.73 -19.64 -4.85
N GLY A 9 -17.64 -19.92 -4.14
CA GLY A 9 -16.29 -19.46 -4.46
C GLY A 9 -15.91 -18.14 -3.78
N ASP A 10 -14.71 -17.66 -4.08
CA ASP A 10 -14.16 -16.45 -3.44
C ASP A 10 -14.91 -15.19 -3.89
N PRO A 11 -15.04 -14.18 -3.00
CA PRO A 11 -15.60 -12.88 -3.34
C PRO A 11 -14.92 -12.23 -4.55
N LEU A 12 -15.68 -11.39 -5.25
CA LEU A 12 -15.17 -10.57 -6.34
C LEU A 12 -14.81 -9.19 -5.81
N TYR A 13 -13.61 -8.71 -6.13
CA TYR A 13 -13.15 -7.37 -5.76
C TYR A 13 -12.97 -6.51 -6.99
N GLY A 14 -13.27 -5.22 -6.84
CA GLY A 14 -13.13 -4.27 -7.93
C GLY A 14 -13.46 -2.84 -7.55
N VAL A 15 -13.50 -2.00 -8.57
CA VAL A 15 -13.84 -0.58 -8.46
C VAL A 15 -15.13 -0.29 -9.20
N VAL A 16 -15.96 0.56 -8.62
CA VAL A 16 -17.18 1.04 -9.27
C VAL A 16 -16.77 1.99 -10.41
N LYS A 17 -17.19 1.67 -11.63
CA LYS A 17 -16.97 2.50 -12.82
C LYS A 17 -18.24 3.20 -13.29
N TRP A 18 -19.40 2.67 -12.92
CA TRP A 18 -20.69 3.21 -13.31
C TRP A 18 -21.78 2.80 -12.30
N ILE A 19 -22.77 3.67 -12.08
CA ILE A 19 -24.00 3.35 -11.35
C ILE A 19 -25.18 3.91 -12.13
N GLY A 20 -26.22 3.12 -12.34
CA GLY A 20 -27.45 3.61 -12.94
C GLY A 20 -28.46 2.52 -13.29
N PRO A 21 -29.56 2.87 -13.97
CA PRO A 21 -30.57 1.92 -14.40
C PRO A 21 -30.10 1.14 -15.64
N VAL A 22 -30.44 -0.14 -15.72
CA VAL A 22 -30.36 -0.93 -16.95
C VAL A 22 -31.77 -1.30 -17.42
N PRO A 23 -32.02 -1.37 -18.75
CA PRO A 23 -33.37 -1.56 -19.29
C PRO A 23 -34.12 -2.78 -18.74
N ASP A 24 -33.39 -3.85 -18.44
CA ASP A 24 -33.95 -5.15 -18.06
C ASP A 24 -34.06 -5.34 -16.54
N TYR A 25 -33.64 -4.34 -15.77
CA TYR A 25 -33.68 -4.37 -14.32
C TYR A 25 -34.26 -3.04 -13.79
N PRO A 26 -35.57 -2.81 -13.96
CA PRO A 26 -36.22 -1.57 -13.55
C PRO A 26 -36.35 -1.44 -12.02
N ALA A 27 -36.11 -2.52 -11.27
CA ALA A 27 -36.35 -2.60 -9.83
C ALA A 27 -35.25 -1.97 -8.95
N GLY A 28 -34.20 -1.37 -9.53
CA GLY A 28 -33.16 -0.69 -8.75
C GLY A 28 -31.94 -0.29 -9.56
N ALA A 29 -31.04 0.46 -8.92
CA ALA A 29 -29.76 0.83 -9.51
C ALA A 29 -28.82 -0.37 -9.62
N ILE A 30 -28.14 -0.49 -10.76
CA ILE A 30 -27.07 -1.45 -11.02
C ILE A 30 -25.73 -0.72 -10.94
N ALA A 31 -24.74 -1.38 -10.35
CA ALA A 31 -23.35 -0.97 -10.40
C ALA A 31 -22.63 -1.74 -11.52
N GLY A 32 -21.86 -1.02 -12.33
CA GLY A 32 -20.87 -1.54 -13.25
C GLY A 32 -19.48 -1.47 -12.60
N LEU A 33 -18.83 -2.62 -12.45
CA LEU A 33 -17.53 -2.77 -11.81
C LEU A 33 -16.45 -3.16 -12.81
N GLU A 34 -15.25 -2.63 -12.61
CA GLU A 34 -14.02 -3.21 -13.13
C GLU A 34 -13.38 -4.08 -12.04
N LEU A 35 -13.33 -5.38 -12.29
CA LEU A 35 -12.82 -6.39 -11.36
C LEU A 35 -11.29 -6.50 -11.42
N GLU A 36 -10.70 -6.87 -10.28
CA GLU A 36 -9.26 -7.18 -10.19
C GLU A 36 -8.91 -8.39 -11.07
N ARG A 37 -9.68 -9.47 -10.93
CA ARG A 37 -9.51 -10.72 -11.70
C ARG A 37 -10.36 -10.74 -12.97
N THR A 38 -9.83 -11.37 -14.01
CA THR A 38 -10.57 -11.63 -15.24
C THR A 38 -11.51 -12.82 -15.05
N LEU A 39 -12.78 -12.65 -15.40
CA LEU A 39 -13.80 -13.70 -15.42
C LEU A 39 -14.00 -14.22 -16.84
N ARG A 40 -14.24 -15.54 -16.96
CA ARG A 40 -14.54 -16.18 -18.26
C ARG A 40 -15.76 -15.56 -18.94
N ASP A 41 -16.79 -15.27 -18.15
CA ASP A 41 -18.05 -14.66 -18.59
C ASP A 41 -18.14 -13.17 -18.24
N GLY A 42 -16.99 -12.53 -17.98
CA GLY A 42 -16.91 -11.11 -17.73
C GLY A 42 -17.10 -10.29 -19.01
N THR A 43 -17.56 -9.06 -18.86
CA THR A 43 -17.77 -8.12 -19.97
C THR A 43 -16.57 -7.18 -20.11
N ASP A 44 -16.61 -6.25 -21.06
CA ASP A 44 -15.68 -5.12 -21.19
C ASP A 44 -16.34 -3.77 -20.78
N GLY A 45 -17.42 -3.86 -19.99
CA GLY A 45 -18.29 -2.72 -19.62
C GLY A 45 -19.52 -2.55 -20.50
N THR A 46 -19.84 -3.55 -21.31
CA THR A 46 -21.06 -3.63 -22.11
C THR A 46 -22.12 -4.52 -21.45
N TRP A 47 -23.38 -4.11 -21.57
CA TRP A 47 -24.56 -4.90 -21.16
C TRP A 47 -25.54 -4.96 -22.33
N ARG A 48 -25.83 -6.18 -22.81
CA ARG A 48 -26.68 -6.43 -24.00
C ARG A 48 -26.31 -5.57 -25.22
N GLY A 49 -25.01 -5.43 -25.50
CA GLY A 49 -24.49 -4.68 -26.64
C GLY A 49 -24.45 -3.16 -26.47
N ARG A 50 -24.97 -2.60 -25.36
CA ARG A 50 -24.82 -1.18 -25.02
C ARG A 50 -23.64 -0.98 -24.07
N ARG A 51 -22.79 0.02 -24.34
CA ARG A 51 -21.67 0.39 -23.47
C ARG A 51 -22.13 1.30 -22.33
N PHE A 52 -21.71 0.98 -21.12
CA PHE A 52 -21.94 1.78 -19.90
C PHE A 52 -20.64 2.31 -19.31
N PHE A 53 -19.57 1.52 -19.40
CA PHE A 53 -18.22 1.91 -19.04
C PHE A 53 -17.19 1.17 -19.92
N THR A 54 -15.91 1.48 -19.72
CA THR A 54 -14.81 0.83 -20.42
C THR A 54 -13.85 0.21 -19.41
N CYS A 55 -13.50 -1.06 -19.63
CA CYS A 55 -12.49 -1.79 -18.89
C CYS A 55 -11.90 -2.90 -19.80
N PRO A 56 -10.80 -3.56 -19.40
CA PRO A 56 -10.26 -4.68 -20.17
C PRO A 56 -11.29 -5.82 -20.34
N PRO A 57 -11.27 -6.56 -21.46
CA PRO A 57 -12.19 -7.68 -21.68
C PRO A 57 -12.15 -8.72 -20.54
N GLY A 58 -13.33 -9.14 -20.10
CA GLY A 58 -13.48 -10.10 -19.00
C GLY A 58 -13.38 -9.49 -17.60
N LYS A 59 -13.12 -8.19 -17.45
CA LYS A 59 -13.07 -7.51 -16.15
C LYS A 59 -14.35 -6.76 -15.77
N GLY A 60 -15.26 -6.56 -16.71
CA GLY A 60 -16.52 -5.86 -16.47
C GLY A 60 -17.56 -6.75 -15.81
N PHE A 61 -18.13 -6.32 -14.70
CA PHE A 61 -19.20 -7.03 -13.99
C PHE A 61 -20.34 -6.10 -13.63
N PHE A 62 -21.58 -6.58 -13.68
CA PHE A 62 -22.77 -5.80 -13.34
C PHE A 62 -23.52 -6.50 -12.20
N CYS A 63 -23.87 -5.76 -11.15
CA CYS A 63 -24.65 -6.28 -10.04
C CYS A 63 -25.58 -5.22 -9.45
N PRO A 64 -26.63 -5.61 -8.69
CA PRO A 64 -27.38 -4.67 -7.88
C PRO A 64 -26.45 -3.90 -6.94
N VAL A 65 -26.69 -2.59 -6.75
CA VAL A 65 -25.91 -1.78 -5.79
C VAL A 65 -26.01 -2.36 -4.37
N THR A 66 -27.14 -2.97 -4.04
CA THR A 66 -27.38 -3.65 -2.75
C THR A 66 -26.49 -4.88 -2.51
N ALA A 67 -25.85 -5.42 -3.56
CA ALA A 67 -24.90 -6.52 -3.43
C ALA A 67 -23.47 -6.02 -3.13
N LEU A 68 -23.21 -4.72 -3.27
CA LEU A 68 -21.88 -4.16 -2.98
C LEU A 68 -21.65 -4.12 -1.48
N LYS A 69 -20.47 -4.59 -1.09
CA LYS A 69 -19.90 -4.41 0.24
C LYS A 69 -18.63 -3.60 0.14
N GLN A 70 -18.31 -2.90 1.23
CA GLN A 70 -17.01 -2.26 1.34
C GLN A 70 -15.93 -3.34 1.36
N ASP A 71 -14.88 -3.17 0.55
CA ASP A 71 -13.73 -4.05 0.62
C ASP A 71 -12.97 -3.78 1.93
N THR A 72 -13.04 -4.72 2.86
CA THR A 72 -12.42 -4.63 4.19
C THR A 72 -11.02 -5.20 4.26
N ARG A 73 -10.48 -5.76 3.15
CA ARG A 73 -9.11 -6.33 3.10
C ARG A 73 -8.02 -5.31 3.38
N TYR A 74 -8.36 -4.02 3.24
CA TYR A 74 -7.46 -2.89 3.43
C TYR A 74 -8.08 -1.87 4.38
N MET A 75 -8.65 -2.33 5.50
CA MET A 75 -9.16 -1.46 6.56
C MET A 75 -8.45 -1.76 7.88
N ASP A 76 -8.19 -0.71 8.66
CA ASP A 76 -7.33 -0.74 9.84
C ASP A 76 -7.92 -1.50 11.04
N GLU A 77 -7.07 -1.81 12.04
CA GLU A 77 -7.39 -2.47 13.31
C GLU A 77 -8.54 -1.79 14.09
N GLY A 78 -8.74 -0.48 13.89
CA GLY A 78 -9.83 0.29 14.50
C GLY A 78 -11.11 0.45 13.66
N GLN A 79 -11.12 0.13 12.36
CA GLN A 79 -12.23 0.47 11.46
C GLN A 79 -13.27 -0.65 11.28
N VAL A 80 -12.90 -1.89 11.57
CA VAL A 80 -13.77 -3.06 11.47
C VAL A 80 -13.56 -3.99 12.66
N PRO A 81 -14.59 -4.66 13.18
CA PRO A 81 -14.37 -5.73 14.15
C PRO A 81 -13.43 -6.82 13.60
N ALA A 82 -12.50 -7.32 14.42
CA ALA A 82 -11.50 -8.31 13.99
C ALA A 82 -12.11 -9.54 13.29
N HIS A 83 -13.30 -9.99 13.71
CA HIS A 83 -14.00 -11.13 13.10
C HIS A 83 -14.55 -10.88 11.68
N LEU A 84 -14.55 -9.63 11.20
CA LEU A 84 -14.93 -9.26 9.83
C LEU A 84 -13.71 -8.95 8.94
N ARG A 85 -12.50 -8.98 9.52
CA ARG A 85 -11.28 -8.93 8.73
C ARG A 85 -11.12 -10.26 8.03
N GLN A 86 -11.00 -10.20 6.72
CA GLN A 86 -10.47 -11.33 5.99
C GLN A 86 -8.95 -11.20 6.09
N ASP A 87 -8.34 -11.99 6.97
CA ASP A 87 -6.88 -12.18 7.01
C ASP A 87 -6.48 -12.88 5.71
N ILE A 88 -6.23 -12.08 4.69
CA ILE A 88 -5.67 -12.56 3.44
C ILE A 88 -4.17 -12.46 3.60
N ASP A 89 -3.51 -13.62 3.62
CA ASP A 89 -2.07 -13.70 3.51
C ASP A 89 -1.60 -12.77 2.40
N ASN A 90 -0.66 -11.87 2.73
CA ASN A 90 -0.15 -10.92 1.76
C ASN A 90 0.35 -11.71 0.52
N PRO A 91 -0.27 -11.52 -0.67
CA PRO A 91 0.05 -12.32 -1.85
C PRO A 91 1.50 -12.11 -2.33
N LEU A 92 2.15 -11.05 -1.84
CA LEU A 92 3.54 -10.73 -2.12
C LEU A 92 4.53 -11.38 -1.15
N ALA A 93 4.08 -12.02 -0.08
CA ALA A 93 4.91 -12.72 0.90
C ALA A 93 5.80 -13.82 0.29
N LYS A 94 5.39 -14.37 -0.87
CA LYS A 94 6.17 -15.36 -1.63
C LYS A 94 7.36 -14.78 -2.40
N TYR A 95 7.41 -13.46 -2.58
CA TYR A 95 8.46 -12.79 -3.37
C TYR A 95 9.50 -12.10 -2.50
N ALA A 96 9.12 -11.63 -1.31
CA ALA A 96 10.02 -10.97 -0.38
C ALA A 96 9.60 -11.25 1.08
N PRO A 97 10.57 -11.37 2.01
CA PRO A 97 10.27 -11.42 3.42
C PRO A 97 9.79 -10.05 3.94
N VAL A 98 9.27 -10.01 5.17
CA VAL A 98 8.97 -8.74 5.86
C VAL A 98 10.27 -8.00 6.15
N THR A 99 11.24 -8.69 6.77
CA THR A 99 12.55 -8.13 7.07
C THR A 99 13.67 -8.94 6.43
N GLU A 100 14.80 -8.27 6.16
CA GLU A 100 16.03 -8.86 5.66
C GLU A 100 17.19 -8.46 6.57
N GLU A 101 17.72 -9.46 7.27
CA GLU A 101 18.79 -9.29 8.26
C GLU A 101 20.15 -9.02 7.60
N ILE A 102 20.36 -9.46 6.35
CA ILE A 102 21.61 -9.20 5.62
C ILE A 102 21.60 -7.78 5.06
N ASP A 103 22.58 -6.98 5.48
CA ASP A 103 22.75 -5.62 4.99
C ASP A 103 23.10 -5.58 3.52
N THR A 104 22.41 -4.70 2.80
CA THR A 104 22.59 -4.48 1.37
C THR A 104 23.24 -3.13 1.13
N VAL A 105 24.12 -3.09 0.12
CA VAL A 105 24.74 -1.84 -0.34
C VAL A 105 24.06 -1.45 -1.65
N GLY A 106 23.82 -0.15 -1.85
CA GLY A 106 23.32 0.35 -3.14
C GLY A 106 24.25 -0.06 -4.29
N SER A 107 23.67 -0.49 -5.40
CA SER A 107 24.41 -0.84 -6.62
C SER A 107 23.84 -0.09 -7.82
N PRO A 108 24.66 0.42 -8.76
CA PRO A 108 24.20 1.17 -9.92
C PRO A 108 23.21 0.41 -10.83
N ASP A 109 23.19 -0.93 -10.80
CA ASP A 109 22.34 -1.75 -11.69
C ASP A 109 21.01 -2.20 -11.06
N LEU A 110 20.61 -1.62 -9.92
CA LEU A 110 19.34 -1.95 -9.27
C LEU A 110 18.10 -1.52 -10.08
N PHE A 111 18.23 -0.60 -11.04
CA PHE A 111 17.09 -0.11 -11.83
C PHE A 111 16.28 -1.24 -12.49
N LYS A 112 16.96 -2.25 -13.05
CA LYS A 112 16.29 -3.38 -13.72
C LYS A 112 15.43 -4.20 -12.75
N LEU A 113 15.80 -4.22 -11.46
CA LEU A 113 15.09 -4.94 -10.42
C LEU A 113 13.68 -4.36 -10.18
N TYR A 114 13.49 -3.07 -10.47
CA TYR A 114 12.23 -2.36 -10.23
C TYR A 114 11.28 -2.34 -11.43
N ILE A 115 11.63 -2.99 -12.53
CA ILE A 115 10.78 -3.04 -13.73
C ILE A 115 9.82 -4.23 -13.64
N GLY A 116 8.52 -3.94 -13.79
CA GLY A 116 7.47 -4.95 -13.89
C GLY A 116 6.49 -4.95 -12.71
N ASN A 117 5.67 -6.00 -12.63
CA ASN A 117 4.69 -6.16 -11.57
C ASN A 117 5.34 -6.68 -10.28
N ALA A 118 4.73 -6.37 -9.13
CA ALA A 118 5.21 -6.78 -7.80
C ALA A 118 6.65 -6.32 -7.52
N ARG A 119 6.97 -5.08 -7.90
CA ARG A 119 8.24 -4.41 -7.62
C ARG A 119 8.01 -3.09 -6.88
N GLY A 120 9.04 -2.60 -6.20
CA GLY A 120 9.00 -1.35 -5.46
C GLY A 120 8.53 -1.53 -4.01
N ILE A 121 7.85 -0.53 -3.48
CA ILE A 121 7.25 -0.60 -2.15
C ILE A 121 5.75 -0.87 -2.33
N GLN A 122 5.26 -1.89 -1.64
CA GLN A 122 3.82 -2.19 -1.62
C GLN A 122 3.09 -1.15 -0.77
N GLY A 123 2.35 -0.25 -1.43
CA GLY A 123 1.57 0.77 -0.73
C GLY A 123 0.35 0.23 0.00
N HIS A 124 -0.02 0.88 1.10
CA HIS A 124 -1.15 0.52 1.94
C HIS A 124 -1.65 1.72 2.76
N HIS A 125 -2.96 1.84 2.99
CA HIS A 125 -3.55 2.85 3.90
C HIS A 125 -2.96 4.27 3.79
N ASN A 126 -3.03 4.87 2.60
CA ASN A 126 -2.51 6.22 2.33
C ASN A 126 -1.00 6.40 2.65
N SER A 127 -0.20 5.33 2.61
CA SER A 127 1.25 5.40 2.80
C SER A 127 2.03 6.00 1.63
N CYS A 128 1.39 6.39 0.54
CA CYS A 128 2.06 6.76 -0.71
C CYS A 128 3.13 7.85 -0.56
N TYR A 129 2.96 8.77 0.39
CA TYR A 129 3.94 9.79 0.73
C TYR A 129 5.23 9.19 1.31
N LEU A 130 5.09 8.20 2.19
CA LEU A 130 6.19 7.48 2.82
C LEU A 130 6.84 6.54 1.82
N ASP A 131 6.04 5.78 1.07
CA ASP A 131 6.51 4.85 0.04
C ASP A 131 7.38 5.56 -1.00
N SER A 132 6.87 6.66 -1.57
CA SER A 132 7.58 7.39 -2.62
C SER A 132 8.85 8.04 -2.10
N THR A 133 8.82 8.53 -0.85
CA THR A 133 9.97 9.18 -0.23
C THR A 133 11.08 8.17 0.08
N VAL A 134 10.76 7.06 0.73
CA VAL A 134 11.73 6.02 1.06
C VAL A 134 12.30 5.39 -0.21
N PHE A 135 11.45 5.12 -1.21
CA PHE A 135 11.92 4.62 -2.50
C PHE A 135 12.88 5.62 -3.18
N GLY A 136 12.51 6.90 -3.23
CA GLY A 136 13.32 7.93 -3.88
C GLY A 136 14.70 8.12 -3.25
N LEU A 137 14.82 7.95 -1.93
CA LEU A 137 16.08 8.13 -1.22
C LEU A 137 16.97 6.89 -1.25
N PHE A 138 16.40 5.70 -1.09
CA PHE A 138 17.18 4.50 -0.77
C PHE A 138 17.15 3.40 -1.85
N ALA A 139 16.19 3.41 -2.78
CA ALA A 139 16.06 2.32 -3.75
C ALA A 139 17.25 2.24 -4.72
N LEU A 140 17.72 3.40 -5.19
CA LEU A 140 18.73 3.51 -6.25
C LEU A 140 19.98 4.30 -5.83
N SER A 141 20.05 4.73 -4.57
CA SER A 141 21.16 5.51 -4.03
C SER A 141 21.58 4.93 -2.68
N ASP A 142 22.89 4.90 -2.44
CA ASP A 142 23.55 4.59 -1.17
C ASP A 142 23.96 5.85 -0.38
N SER A 143 23.72 7.05 -0.93
CA SER A 143 24.17 8.31 -0.33
C SER A 143 23.58 8.61 1.05
N PHE A 144 22.54 7.88 1.44
CA PHE A 144 21.85 8.01 2.73
C PHE A 144 22.11 6.82 3.66
N ASP A 145 22.89 5.82 3.23
CA ASP A 145 23.12 4.58 4.00
C ASP A 145 23.88 4.85 5.29
N ASP A 146 24.88 5.74 5.23
CA ASP A 146 25.69 6.12 6.38
C ASP A 146 24.85 6.73 7.51
N LEU A 147 23.71 7.38 7.18
CA LEU A 147 22.80 7.96 8.16
C LEU A 147 22.10 6.89 9.02
N LEU A 148 22.12 5.64 8.58
CA LEU A 148 21.53 4.53 9.30
C LEU A 148 22.53 3.84 10.23
N LEU A 149 23.82 4.18 10.14
CA LEU A 149 24.87 3.66 11.02
C LEU A 149 24.85 4.30 12.42
N GLU A 150 24.37 5.54 12.54
CA GLU A 150 24.27 6.20 13.84
C GLU A 150 23.14 5.58 14.67
N GLU A 151 23.46 4.95 15.80
CA GLU A 151 22.42 4.38 16.67
C GLU A 151 21.69 5.47 17.47
N PRO A 152 20.35 5.58 17.35
CA PRO A 152 19.58 6.49 18.18
C PRO A 152 19.64 6.08 19.65
N THR A 153 19.66 7.07 20.54
CA THR A 153 19.62 6.81 21.99
C THR A 153 18.29 6.21 22.43
N GLU A 154 17.20 6.65 21.81
CA GLU A 154 15.84 6.23 22.12
C GLU A 154 15.53 4.86 21.48
N GLU A 155 14.90 3.96 22.24
CA GLU A 155 14.46 2.66 21.73
C GLU A 155 13.55 2.79 20.51
N VAL A 156 12.62 3.74 20.52
CA VAL A 156 11.71 3.97 19.40
C VAL A 156 12.47 4.46 18.16
N GLY A 157 13.51 5.29 18.33
CA GLY A 157 14.38 5.69 17.23
C GLY A 157 15.09 4.49 16.60
N ARG A 158 15.56 3.54 17.43
CA ARG A 158 16.13 2.26 16.96
C ARG A 158 15.10 1.43 16.19
N LYS A 159 13.84 1.39 16.62
CA LYS A 159 12.76 0.72 15.88
C LYS A 159 12.51 1.36 14.51
N VAL A 160 12.46 2.70 14.43
CA VAL A 160 12.31 3.42 13.16
C VAL A 160 13.45 3.06 12.20
N LYS A 161 14.71 3.12 12.65
CA LYS A 161 15.85 2.73 11.80
C LYS A 161 15.82 1.25 11.42
N TYR A 162 15.42 0.37 12.34
CA TYR A 162 15.29 -1.06 12.06
C TYR A 162 14.30 -1.32 10.93
N TYR A 163 13.08 -0.79 11.00
CA TYR A 163 12.08 -1.02 9.94
C TYR A 163 12.42 -0.31 8.63
N LEU A 164 12.99 0.91 8.70
CA LEU A 164 13.51 1.57 7.51
C LEU A 164 14.56 0.69 6.81
N TRP A 165 15.55 0.21 7.54
CA TRP A 165 16.67 -0.51 6.95
C TRP A 165 16.37 -1.99 6.68
N LYS A 166 16.10 -2.76 7.73
CA LYS A 166 15.86 -4.21 7.66
C LYS A 166 14.51 -4.53 7.04
N GLY A 167 13.49 -3.69 7.24
CA GLY A 167 12.14 -3.93 6.72
C GLY A 167 11.90 -3.42 5.30
N ILE A 168 12.59 -2.35 4.88
CA ILE A 168 12.30 -1.68 3.62
C ILE A 168 13.52 -1.66 2.70
N VAL A 169 14.62 -1.03 3.10
CA VAL A 169 15.76 -0.83 2.20
C VAL A 169 16.42 -2.15 1.78
N ASN A 170 16.71 -3.04 2.74
CA ASN A 170 17.34 -4.33 2.44
C ASN A 170 16.45 -5.21 1.56
N PRO A 171 15.15 -5.42 1.86
CA PRO A 171 14.28 -6.19 0.97
C PRO A 171 14.13 -5.57 -0.41
N LEU A 172 14.03 -4.23 -0.48
CA LEU A 172 13.89 -3.51 -1.73
C LEU A 172 15.13 -3.66 -2.63
N ARG A 173 16.33 -3.62 -2.07
CA ARG A 173 17.59 -3.77 -2.84
C ARG A 173 17.90 -5.22 -3.21
N LYS A 174 17.53 -6.18 -2.36
CA LYS A 174 17.80 -7.60 -2.59
C LYS A 174 16.76 -8.29 -3.46
N TYR A 175 15.48 -8.05 -3.19
CA TYR A 175 14.37 -8.74 -3.86
C TYR A 175 13.62 -7.85 -4.85
N GLY A 176 13.86 -6.54 -4.81
CA GLY A 176 13.13 -5.58 -5.65
C GLY A 176 11.77 -5.21 -5.10
N LEU A 177 11.47 -5.61 -3.86
CA LEU A 177 10.15 -5.50 -3.26
C LEU A 177 10.27 -5.37 -1.75
N ALA A 178 9.63 -4.34 -1.19
CA ALA A 178 9.36 -4.23 0.24
C ALA A 178 7.85 -4.36 0.47
N ARG A 179 7.45 -5.11 1.50
CA ARG A 179 6.03 -5.33 1.78
C ARG A 179 5.45 -4.22 2.65
N TYR A 180 4.13 -4.05 2.59
CA TYR A 180 3.48 -2.96 3.32
C TYR A 180 3.59 -3.10 4.84
N GLU A 181 3.77 -4.31 5.37
CA GLU A 181 3.83 -4.56 6.81
C GLU A 181 4.96 -3.75 7.45
N SER A 182 6.16 -3.75 6.86
CA SER A 182 7.28 -2.94 7.36
C SER A 182 7.08 -1.44 7.18
N ILE A 183 6.26 -1.02 6.21
CA ILE A 183 5.89 0.39 6.04
C ILE A 183 4.93 0.82 7.14
N MET A 184 3.97 -0.04 7.51
CA MET A 184 3.06 0.22 8.63
C MET A 184 3.83 0.20 9.96
N ASP A 185 4.71 -0.77 10.18
CA ASP A 185 5.56 -0.82 11.38
C ASP A 185 6.47 0.42 11.49
N LEU A 186 7.01 0.89 10.36
CA LEU A 186 7.77 2.15 10.29
C LEU A 186 6.89 3.34 10.67
N ARG A 187 5.68 3.42 10.11
CA ARG A 187 4.72 4.50 10.40
C ARG A 187 4.34 4.50 11.87
N ASP A 188 3.97 3.35 12.44
CA ASP A 188 3.58 3.23 13.84
C ASP A 188 4.74 3.61 14.77
N SER A 189 5.97 3.21 14.42
CA SER A 189 7.18 3.62 15.14
C SER A 189 7.41 5.13 15.07
N LEU A 190 7.16 5.77 13.92
CA LEU A 190 7.24 7.23 13.76
C LEU A 190 6.13 7.95 14.54
N GLU A 191 4.92 7.40 14.59
CA GLU A 191 3.81 7.93 15.39
C GLU A 191 4.15 7.88 16.88
N GLU A 192 4.66 6.75 17.37
CA GLU A 192 5.15 6.59 18.74
C GLU A 192 6.28 7.58 19.04
N PHE A 193 7.24 7.71 18.13
CA PHE A 193 8.38 8.62 18.29
C PHE A 193 7.93 10.09 18.38
N GLY A 194 7.02 10.50 17.49
CA GLY A 194 6.46 11.85 17.50
C GLY A 194 5.66 12.16 18.77
N ARG A 195 4.94 11.17 19.33
CA ARG A 195 4.22 11.31 20.62
C ARG A 195 5.17 11.52 21.80
N MET A 196 6.39 10.99 21.73
CA MET A 196 7.41 11.22 22.77
C MET A 196 8.03 12.63 22.70
N LYS A 197 8.18 13.19 21.49
CA LYS A 197 8.92 14.44 21.26
C LYS A 197 8.04 15.71 21.25
N GLY A 198 6.72 15.63 21.11
CA GLY A 198 5.85 16.82 21.00
C GLY A 198 4.40 16.62 21.45
N PRO A 199 3.64 17.73 21.63
CA PRO A 199 2.25 17.68 22.07
C PRO A 199 1.34 17.04 21.02
N LYS A 200 0.34 16.30 21.51
CA LYS A 200 -0.64 15.54 20.71
C LYS A 200 -1.41 16.44 19.74
N THR A 201 -1.16 16.30 18.45
CA THR A 201 -2.14 16.61 17.41
C THR A 201 -2.64 15.29 16.83
N ASP A 202 -3.96 15.08 16.87
CA ASP A 202 -4.61 13.84 16.40
C ASP A 202 -4.64 13.75 14.86
N GLU A 203 -4.28 14.83 14.15
CA GLU A 203 -4.00 14.83 12.71
C GLU A 203 -2.50 15.06 12.50
N LYS A 204 -1.83 14.08 11.90
CA LYS A 204 -0.44 14.20 11.43
C LYS A 204 -0.43 14.07 9.91
N ASP A 205 -0.14 15.17 9.23
CA ASP A 205 0.02 15.23 7.78
C ASP A 205 1.31 14.47 7.38
N PRO A 206 1.37 13.80 6.22
CA PRO A 206 2.61 13.38 5.55
C PRO A 206 3.88 14.20 5.83
N GLU A 207 3.78 15.53 5.83
CA GLU A 207 4.92 16.42 6.09
C GLU A 207 5.51 16.25 7.51
N GLU A 208 4.68 16.00 8.51
CA GLU A 208 5.16 15.80 9.89
C GLU A 208 5.97 14.49 10.01
N PHE A 209 5.48 13.42 9.37
CA PHE A 209 6.19 12.14 9.33
C PHE A 209 7.55 12.25 8.65
N LEU A 210 7.62 12.94 7.52
CA LEU A 210 8.88 13.15 6.81
C LEU A 210 9.84 14.03 7.61
N ASN A 211 9.34 15.05 8.29
CA ASN A 211 10.15 15.88 9.19
C ASN A 211 10.74 15.07 10.36
N LEU A 212 9.93 14.22 11.01
CA LEU A 212 10.42 13.34 12.08
C LEU A 212 11.49 12.38 11.56
N LEU A 213 11.24 11.74 10.41
CA LEU A 213 12.20 10.83 9.81
C LEU A 213 13.53 11.52 9.48
N PHE A 214 13.47 12.68 8.82
CA PHE A 214 14.67 13.36 8.34
C PHE A 214 15.45 14.06 9.45
N LYS A 215 14.78 14.82 10.31
CA LYS A 215 15.47 15.65 11.31
C LYS A 215 15.84 14.87 12.56
N GLU A 216 14.90 14.07 13.06
CA GLU A 216 15.05 13.44 14.37
C GLU A 216 15.62 12.04 14.31
N VAL A 217 15.47 11.32 13.18
CA VAL A 217 15.95 9.94 13.06
C VAL A 217 17.18 9.82 12.17
N LEU A 218 17.13 10.40 10.96
CA LEU A 218 18.25 10.35 10.02
C LEU A 218 19.24 11.51 10.22
N HIS A 219 18.89 12.51 11.04
CA HIS A 219 19.69 13.70 11.28
C HIS A 219 20.25 14.35 10.00
N ILE A 220 19.42 14.34 8.94
CA ILE A 220 19.78 14.90 7.65
C ILE A 220 20.04 16.39 7.83
N PRO A 221 21.25 16.88 7.50
CA PRO A 221 21.56 18.30 7.60
C PRO A 221 20.67 19.11 6.65
N PRO A 222 20.34 20.37 6.97
CA PRO A 222 19.51 21.19 6.09
C PRO A 222 20.14 21.29 4.69
N PHE A 223 19.44 20.79 3.67
CA PHE A 223 19.94 20.82 2.29
C PHE A 223 20.02 22.23 1.70
N LEU A 224 19.27 23.18 2.26
CA LEU A 224 19.23 24.58 1.83
C LEU A 224 19.42 25.48 3.04
N THR A 225 20.54 26.20 3.07
CA THR A 225 20.72 27.37 3.93
C THR A 225 20.19 28.58 3.16
N ILE A 226 19.11 29.19 3.65
CA ILE A 226 18.58 30.47 3.15
C ILE A 226 19.44 31.61 3.72
#